data_AF-A0A965E0Z8-F1
#
_entry.id   AF-A0A965E0Z8-F1
#
_cell.length_a   1.000
_cell.length_b   1.000
_cell.length_c   1.000
_cell.angle_alpha   90.00
_cell.angle_beta   90.00
_cell.angle_gamma   90.00
#
_symmetry.space_group_name_H-M   'P 1'
#
loop_
_entity.id
_entity.type
_entity.pdbx_description
1 polymer ?
#
loop_
_entity_poly.entity_id
_entity_poly.type
_entity_poly.pdbx_seq_one_letter_code
_entity_poly.pdbx_strand_id
1 'polypeptide(L)' 'TIRHDTIDRASFMPGVVLACKKIADHKGFTLGLDKFLGI' A
#
# COMPACT_ATOMS: atom_id res chain seq x y z
N THR A 1 -6.87 17.07 14.80
CA THR A 1 -6.06 15.89 15.17
C THR A 1 -6.36 14.77 14.19
N ILE A 2 -5.35 14.14 13.61
CA ILE A 2 -5.51 12.96 12.73
C ILE A 2 -5.06 11.73 13.52
N ARG A 3 -5.91 10.70 13.58
CA ARG A 3 -5.64 9.42 14.25
C ARG A 3 -6.12 8.29 13.36
N HIS A 4 -5.32 7.22 13.30
CA HIS A 4 -5.65 6.00 12.58
C HIS A 4 -5.57 4.82 13.55
N ASP A 5 -6.61 3.99 13.59
CA ASP A 5 -6.69 2.80 14.42
C ASP A 5 -6.92 1.58 13.53
N THR A 6 -6.06 0.56 13.67
CA THR A 6 -6.25 -0.73 13.00
C THR A 6 -7.00 -1.67 13.93
N ILE A 7 -8.21 -2.07 13.56
CA ILE A 7 -9.06 -2.97 14.35
C ILE A 7 -8.82 -4.44 13.98
N ASP A 8 -8.53 -4.71 12.70
CA ASP A 8 -8.28 -6.06 12.18
C ASP A 8 -7.14 -6.05 11.15
N ARG A 9 -6.39 -7.16 11.04
CA ARG A 9 -5.34 -7.37 10.03
C ARG A 9 -5.87 -7.36 8.59
N ALA A 10 -7.16 -7.62 8.39
CA ALA A 10 -7.79 -7.51 7.08
C ALA A 10 -7.61 -6.12 6.47
N SER A 11 -7.47 -5.07 7.30
CA SER A 11 -7.23 -3.69 6.90
C SER A 11 -6.00 -3.49 6.03
N PHE A 12 -4.99 -4.38 6.13
CA PHE A 12 -3.76 -4.29 5.35
C PHE A 12 -3.89 -4.87 3.94
N MET A 13 -4.84 -5.78 3.73
CA MET A 13 -4.95 -6.54 2.49
C MET A 13 -5.23 -5.70 1.24
N PRO A 14 -6.04 -4.63 1.28
CA PRO A 14 -6.21 -3.75 0.12
C PRO A 14 -4.88 -3.17 -0.37
N GLY A 15 -4.00 -2.76 0.54
CA GLY A 15 -2.68 -2.24 0.20
C GLY A 15 -1.76 -3.31 -0.39
N VAL A 16 -1.76 -4.52 0.18
CA VAL A 16 -0.99 -5.66 -0.33
C VAL A 16 -1.43 -6.04 -1.75
N VAL A 17 -2.74 -6.20 -1.97
CA VAL A 17 -3.28 -6.57 -3.28
C VAL A 17 -3.01 -5.48 -4.32
N LEU A 18 -3.10 -4.20 -3.94
CA LEU A 18 -2.74 -3.08 -4.81
C LEU A 18 -1.27 -3.16 -5.23
N ALA A 19 -0.36 -3.35 -4.27
CA ALA A 19 1.07 -3.47 -4.55
C ALA A 19 1.35 -4.66 -5.47
N CYS A 20 0.79 -5.85 -5.21
CA CYS A 20 0.95 -7.02 -6.06
C CYS A 20 0.45 -6.79 -7.50
N LYS A 21 -0.64 -6.04 -7.68
CA LYS A 21 -1.18 -5.74 -9.01
C LYS A 21 -0.31 -4.78 -9.81
N LYS A 22 0.36 -3.82 -9.16
CA LYS A 22 1.12 -2.75 -9.83
C LYS A 22 2.63 -3.01 -9.91
N ILE A 23 3.19 -3.93 -9.11
CA ILE A 23 4.65 -4.07 -8.96
C ILE A 23 5.39 -4.34 -10.28
N ALA A 24 4.76 -5.01 -11.25
CA ALA A 24 5.36 -5.31 -12.55
C ALA A 24 5.73 -4.04 -13.34
N ASP A 25 4.99 -2.95 -13.16
CA ASP A 25 5.23 -1.68 -13.84
C ASP A 25 6.32 -0.83 -13.15
N HIS A 26 6.71 -1.20 -11.93
CA HIS A 26 7.65 -0.46 -11.09
C HIS A 26 8.98 -1.20 -10.97
N LYS A 27 9.89 -0.96 -11.91
CA LYS A 27 11.23 -1.57 -11.90
C LYS A 27 12.08 -1.07 -10.72
N GLY A 28 12.89 -1.96 -10.17
CA GLY A 28 13.82 -1.65 -9.08
C GLY A 28 13.16 -1.71 -7.70
N PHE A 29 13.68 -0.90 -6.77
CA PHE A 29 13.24 -0.93 -5.38
C PHE A 29 12.17 0.13 -5.09
N THR A 30 11.06 -0.30 -4.48
CA THR A 30 9.98 0.58 -4.03
C THR A 30 9.82 0.45 -2.52
N LEU A 31 9.85 1.60 -1.82
CA LEU A 31 9.60 1.74 -0.40
C LEU A 31 8.30 2.52 -0.21
N GLY A 32 7.42 2.03 0.67
CA GLY A 32 6.13 2.64 0.97
C GLY A 32 5.05 2.34 -0.07
N LEU A 33 3.80 2.69 0.26
CA LEU A 33 2.64 2.51 -0.63
C LEU A 33 2.29 3.79 -1.40
N ASP A 34 2.86 4.94 -1.01
CA ASP A 34 2.56 6.27 -1.55
C ASP A 34 2.79 6.31 -3.07
N LYS A 35 3.86 5.65 -3.54
CA LYS A 35 4.19 5.52 -4.97
C LYS A 35 3.09 4.82 -5.79
N PHE A 36 2.26 3.99 -5.17
CA PHE A 36 1.14 3.31 -5.82
C PHE A 36 -0.19 4.04 -5.66
N LEU A 37 -0.28 4.92 -4.65
CA LEU A 37 -1.44 5.74 -4.33
C LEU A 37 -1.44 7.10 -5.04
N GLY A 38 -0.28 7.55 -5.55
CA GLY A 38 -0.15 8.80 -6.30
C GLY A 38 -0.19 10.04 -5.39
N ILE A 39 0.25 9.88 -4.14
CA ILE A 39 0.35 10.93 -3.12
C ILE A 39 1.80 11.14 -2.69
#